data_AF-A0AAN8F026-F1
#
_entry.id   AF-A0AAN8F026-F1
#
_cell.length_a   1.000
_cell.length_b   1.000
_cell.length_c   1.000
_cell.angle_alpha   90.00
_cell.angle_beta   90.00
_cell.angle_gamma   90.00
#
_symmetry.space_group_name_H-M   'P 1'
#
loop_
_entity.id
_entity.type
_entity.pdbx_description
1 polymer ?
#
loop_
_entity_poly.entity_id
_entity_poly.type
_entity_poly.pdbx_seq_one_letter_code
_entity_poly.pdbx_strand_id
1 'polypeptide(L)' 'VCYANLKLTEQQMRCSCGYVYCKEHQSPNSHLCHIDQKQKERTKLHRENPKVGGRGAHKLLL' A
#
# COMPACT_ATOMS: atom_id res chain seq x y z
N VAL A 1 -2.94 7.97 17.80
CA VAL A 1 -2.75 9.35 17.25
C VAL A 1 -2.59 10.30 18.42
N CYS A 2 -1.59 11.18 18.41
CA CYS A 2 -1.22 11.98 19.60
C CYS A 2 -1.33 13.51 19.46
N TYR A 3 -1.66 14.05 18.28
CA TYR A 3 -1.81 15.51 18.05
C TYR A 3 -0.60 16.38 18.44
N ALA A 4 0.59 15.77 18.57
CA ALA A 4 1.81 16.50 18.84
C ALA A 4 2.22 17.34 17.62
N ASN A 5 2.92 18.46 17.87
CA ASN A 5 3.53 19.24 16.81
C ASN A 5 4.57 18.40 16.06
N LEU A 6 4.39 18.29 14.74
CA LEU A 6 5.23 17.47 13.88
C LEU A 6 6.50 18.22 13.47
N LYS A 7 7.63 17.51 13.47
CA LYS A 7 8.87 18.00 12.89
C LYS A 7 8.71 18.18 11.38
N LEU A 8 9.51 19.07 10.78
CA LEU A 8 9.54 19.30 9.32
C LEU A 8 9.66 18.00 8.52
N THR A 9 10.49 17.06 8.97
CA THR A 9 10.66 15.75 8.33
C THR A 9 9.41 14.88 8.42
N GLU A 10 8.69 14.90 9.55
CA GLU A 10 7.44 14.16 9.72
C GLU A 10 6.34 14.76 8.85
N GLN A 11 6.30 16.09 8.70
CA GLN A 11 5.33 16.79 7.84
C GLN A 11 5.41 16.38 6.37
N GLN A 12 6.59 15.98 5.89
CA GLN A 12 6.79 15.49 4.53
C GLN A 12 6.37 14.02 4.34
N MET A 13 6.19 13.26 5.42
CA MET A 13 5.83 11.84 5.38
C MET A 13 4.31 11.65 5.45
N ARG A 14 3.64 11.77 4.31
CA ARG A 14 2.18 11.62 4.20
C ARG A 14 1.77 10.16 4.04
N CYS A 15 0.81 9.72 4.85
CA CYS A 15 0.23 8.40 4.71
C CYS A 15 -0.65 8.32 3.45
N SER A 16 -0.88 7.12 2.94
CA SER A 16 -1.79 6.87 1.81
C SER A 16 -3.25 7.28 2.07
N CYS A 17 -3.66 7.42 3.34
CA CYS A 17 -4.96 7.95 3.72
C CYS A 17 -5.04 9.49 3.64
N GLY A 18 -3.94 10.18 3.30
CA GLY A 18 -3.88 11.64 3.12
C GLY A 18 -3.43 12.41 4.36
N TYR A 19 -3.44 11.78 5.54
CA TYR A 19 -3.01 12.40 6.79
C TYR A 19 -1.50 12.26 7.04
N VAL A 20 -1.00 13.07 7.97
CA VAL A 20 0.41 13.11 8.39
C VAL A 20 0.48 12.79 9.88
N TYR A 21 1.46 12.00 10.28
CA TYR A 21 1.61 11.50 11.64
C TYR A 21 3.07 11.63 12.11
N CYS A 22 3.28 11.62 13.42
CA CYS A 22 4.63 11.51 13.98
C CYS A 22 5.22 10.12 13.71
N LYS A 23 6.52 9.96 13.95
CA LYS A 23 7.25 8.71 13.71
C LYS A 23 6.62 7.47 14.38
N GLU A 24 6.02 7.64 15.55
CA GLU A 24 5.35 6.56 16.30
C GLU A 24 3.99 6.16 15.70
N HIS A 25 3.32 7.10 15.03
CA HIS A 25 1.96 6.92 14.49
C HIS A 25 1.92 6.82 12.96
N GLN A 26 3.04 6.97 12.26
CA GLN A 26 3.11 6.88 10.80
C GLN A 26 2.75 5.49 10.26
N SER A 27 2.94 4.45 11.08
CA SER A 27 2.55 3.08 10.71
C SER A 27 1.02 2.98 10.59
N PRO A 28 0.49 2.36 9.53
CA PRO A 28 -0.94 2.15 9.32
C PRO A 28 -1.65 1.50 10.51
N ASN A 29 -0.98 0.57 11.19
CA ASN A 29 -1.52 -0.12 12.35
C ASN A 29 -1.62 0.80 13.57
N SER A 30 -0.71 1.78 13.71
CA SER A 30 -0.67 2.69 14.86
C SER A 30 -1.78 3.75 14.86
N HIS A 31 -2.38 4.03 13.69
CA HIS A 31 -3.47 5.00 13.55
C HIS A 31 -4.75 4.40 12.99
N LEU A 32 -4.83 3.07 12.89
CA LEU A 32 -5.98 2.35 12.33
C LEU A 32 -6.37 2.90 10.95
N CYS A 33 -5.39 2.92 10.05
CA CYS A 33 -5.56 3.44 8.69
C CYS A 33 -6.78 2.80 8.00
N HIS A 34 -7.71 3.62 7.53
CA HIS A 34 -8.89 3.15 6.81
C HIS A 34 -8.60 2.68 5.38
N ILE A 35 -7.36 2.82 4.90
CA ILE A 35 -6.94 2.33 3.59
C ILE A 35 -6.44 0.90 3.75
N ASP A 36 -7.09 -0.03 3.06
CA ASP A 36 -6.59 -1.40 2.93
C ASP A 36 -5.34 -1.41 2.03
N GLN A 37 -4.17 -1.37 2.66
CA GLN A 37 -2.90 -1.42 1.97
C GLN A 37 -2.72 -2.72 1.17
N LYS A 38 -3.25 -3.85 1.64
CA LYS A 38 -3.14 -5.13 0.93
C LYS A 38 -3.90 -5.09 -0.38
N GLN A 39 -5.11 -4.51 -0.38
CA GLN A 39 -5.87 -4.31 -1.61
C GLN A 39 -5.18 -3.33 -2.57
N LYS A 40 -4.58 -2.26 -2.03
CA LYS A 40 -3.82 -1.29 -2.83
C LYS A 40 -2.60 -1.91 -3.48
N GLU A 41 -1.82 -2.68 -2.73
CA GLU A 41 -0.64 -3.42 -3.22
C GLU A 41 -1.03 -4.46 -4.27
N ARG A 42 -2.09 -5.24 -4.03
CA ARG A 42 -2.60 -6.23 -5.00
C ARG A 42 -3.05 -5.58 -6.30
N THR A 43 -3.70 -4.41 -6.22
CA THR A 43 -4.11 -3.65 -7.40
C THR A 43 -2.91 -3.11 -8.16
N LYS A 44 -1.89 -2.62 -7.45
CA LYS A 44 -0.62 -2.16 -8.03
C LYS A 44 0.07 -3.31 -8.77
N LEU A 45 0.23 -4.46 -8.11
CA LEU A 45 0.81 -5.66 -8.72
C LEU A 45 0.02 -6.12 -9.95
N HIS A 46 -1.32 -6.14 -9.90
CA HIS A 46 -2.12 -6.51 -11.06
C HIS A 46 -1.98 -5.52 -12.23
N ARG A 47 -1.78 -4.22 -11.95
CA ARG A 47 -1.54 -3.21 -13.00
C ARG A 47 -0.14 -3.32 -13.60
N GLU A 48 0.86 -3.59 -12.77
CA GLU A 48 2.27 -3.61 -13.17
C GLU A 48 2.70 -4.95 -13.77
N ASN A 49 2.01 -6.04 -13.46
CA ASN A 49 2.35 -7.34 -14.01
C ASN A 49 1.85 -7.43 -15.46
N PRO A 50 2.75 -7.52 -16.46
CA PRO A 50 2.34 -7.67 -17.84
C PRO A 50 1.52 -8.95 -17.96
N LYS A 51 0.32 -8.86 -18.54
CA LYS A 51 -0.48 -10.04 -18.88
C LYS A 51 0.29 -10.79 -19.96
N VAL A 52 1.05 -11.81 -19.56
CA VAL A 52 1.69 -12.72 -20.51
C VAL A 52 0.55 -13.43 -21.26
N GLY A 53 0.25 -12.94 -22.46
CA GLY A 53 -0.72 -13.52 -23.38
C GLY A 53 -0.16 -14.83 -23.92
N GLY A 54 -0.25 -15.88 -23.12
CA GLY A 54 0.12 -17.23 -23.52
C GLY A 54 -0.82 -18.19 -22.82
N ARG A 55 -1.82 -18.68 -23.55
CA ARG A 55 -2.61 -19.84 -23.15
C ARG A 55 -1.63 -20.87 -22.58
N GLY A 56 -1.79 -21.22 -21.30
CA GLY A 56 -1.07 -22.35 -20.74
C GLY A 56 -1.39 -23.54 -21.64
N ALA A 57 -0.40 -24.01 -22.39
CA ALA A 57 -0.48 -25.29 -23.06
C ALA A 57 -0.42 -26.35 -21.96
N HIS A 58 -1.54 -26.57 -21.27
CA HIS A 58 -1.77 -27.81 -20.56
C HIS A 58 -1.72 -28.87 -21.65
N LYS A 59 -0.58 -29.55 -21.73
CA LYS A 59 -0.36 -30.67 -22.64
C LYS A 59 -1.41 -31.71 -22.29
N LEU A 60 -2.53 -31.74 -23.02
CA LEU A 60 -3.47 -32.84 -22.97
C LEU A 60 -2.73 -34.01 -23.63
N LEU A 61 -2.14 -34.87 -22.80
CA LEU A 61 -1.64 -36.15 -23.25
C LEU A 61 -2.87 -36.96 -23.66
N LEU A 62 -3.11 -37.04 -24.97
CA LEU A 62 -3.94 -38.05 -25.61
C LEU A 62 -3.24 -39.41 -25.53
#